data_AF-A0A3D1EXG1-F1
#
_entry.id   AF-A0A3D1EXG1-F1
#
_cell.length_a   1.000
_cell.length_b   1.000
_cell.length_c   1.000
_cell.angle_alpha   90.00
_cell.angle_beta   90.00
_cell.angle_gamma   90.00
#
_symmetry.space_group_name_H-M   'P 1'
#
loop_
_entity.id
_entity.type
_entity.pdbx_description
1 polymer ?
#
loop_
_entity_poly.entity_id
_entity_poly.type
_entity_poly.pdbx_seq_one_letter_code
_entity_poly.pdbx_strand_id
1 'polypeptide(L)'
;MVKMMTNESEPRQTSCSGNSSACRCRIIPIMLFAILVMAGVYYALYCCTTPTVNNESVAQLQSGMSPNKIQMIVGAPNARQVIDGQQIWWFYDRDQAQLATEPRDIANLTITFDHQNKLLDLKYMQR
;
A
#
# COMPACT_ATOMS: atom_id res chain seq x y z
N MET A 1 63.38 -56.74 27.22
CA MET A 1 62.88 -56.24 25.92
C MET A 1 61.37 -56.10 26.05
N VAL A 2 60.91 -54.93 26.48
CA VAL A 2 59.49 -54.65 26.75
C VAL A 2 59.01 -53.64 25.72
N LYS A 3 57.91 -54.00 25.07
CA LYS A 3 57.31 -53.38 23.90
C LYS A 3 56.72 -52.01 24.26
N MET A 4 57.23 -50.96 23.62
CA MET A 4 56.58 -49.65 23.55
C MET A 4 55.38 -49.74 22.61
N MET A 5 54.21 -49.29 23.06
CA MET A 5 53.14 -48.81 22.19
C MET A 5 52.48 -47.60 22.87
N THR A 6 52.93 -46.41 22.47
CA THR A 6 52.23 -45.14 22.66
C THR A 6 50.95 -45.18 21.82
N ASN A 7 49.79 -45.15 22.49
CA ASN A 7 48.51 -44.90 21.84
C ASN A 7 48.43 -43.41 21.52
N GLU A 8 48.85 -43.03 20.31
CA GLU A 8 48.47 -41.76 19.69
C GLU A 8 47.02 -41.88 19.21
N SER A 9 46.07 -41.70 20.13
CA SER A 9 44.69 -41.41 19.76
C SER A 9 44.61 -39.91 19.44
N GLU A 10 44.68 -39.62 18.14
CA GLU A 10 44.45 -38.32 17.51
C GLU A 10 43.20 -37.63 18.09
N PRO A 11 43.16 -36.28 18.18
CA PRO A 11 41.94 -35.57 18.52
C PRO A 11 40.90 -35.87 17.46
N ARG A 12 39.90 -36.69 17.80
CA ARG A 12 38.64 -36.76 17.05
C ARG A 12 38.10 -35.34 16.97
N GLN A 13 38.32 -34.69 15.83
CA GLN A 13 37.52 -33.56 15.42
C GLN A 13 36.06 -34.02 15.50
N THR A 14 35.36 -33.47 16.49
CA THR A 14 33.92 -33.64 16.59
C THR A 14 33.35 -32.75 15.50
N SER A 15 33.12 -33.36 14.34
CA SER A 15 32.47 -32.74 13.19
C SER A 15 31.04 -32.35 13.56
N CYS A 16 30.86 -31.17 14.14
CA CYS A 16 29.58 -30.47 14.18
C CYS A 16 29.34 -29.77 12.83
N SER A 17 29.12 -30.52 11.75
CA SER A 17 28.66 -29.93 10.49
C SER A 17 27.78 -30.91 9.72
N GLY A 18 26.46 -30.73 9.83
CA GLY A 18 25.53 -31.54 9.03
C GLY A 18 24.07 -31.08 9.05
N ASN A 19 23.59 -30.46 10.14
CA ASN A 19 22.18 -30.05 10.23
C ASN A 19 21.90 -28.55 10.05
N SER A 20 22.92 -27.69 10.12
CA SER A 20 22.69 -26.23 10.05
C SER A 20 22.48 -25.72 8.61
N SER A 21 23.12 -26.34 7.62
CA SER A 21 23.02 -25.97 6.19
C SER A 21 21.73 -26.51 5.55
N ALA A 22 21.33 -27.74 5.86
CA ALA A 22 20.09 -28.34 5.35
C ALA A 22 18.83 -27.64 5.90
N CYS A 23 18.85 -27.19 7.16
CA CYS A 23 17.73 -26.46 7.76
C CYS A 23 17.58 -25.06 7.13
N ARG A 24 18.69 -24.36 6.86
CA ARG A 24 18.69 -23.06 6.18
C ARG A 24 18.15 -23.14 4.74
N CYS A 25 18.47 -24.19 3.99
CA CYS A 25 17.96 -24.38 2.62
C CYS A 25 16.44 -24.66 2.55
N ARG A 26 15.80 -25.13 3.62
CA ARG A 26 14.34 -25.35 3.68
C ARG A 26 13.58 -24.15 4.21
N ILE A 27 14.18 -23.34 5.10
CA ILE A 27 13.53 -22.19 5.72
C ILE A 27 13.44 -21.00 4.75
N ILE A 28 14.47 -20.76 3.93
CA ILE A 28 14.49 -19.65 2.96
C ILE A 28 13.30 -19.68 1.98
N PRO A 29 12.98 -20.81 1.30
CA PRO A 29 11.84 -20.84 0.38
C PRO A 29 10.49 -20.68 1.10
N ILE A 30 10.36 -21.18 2.34
CA ILE A 30 9.14 -20.99 3.15
C ILE A 30 8.96 -19.51 3.52
N MET A 31 10.04 -18.84 3.92
CA MET A 31 10.02 -17.39 4.21
C MET A 31 9.67 -16.58 2.95
N LEU A 32 10.24 -16.92 1.79
CA LEU A 32 9.91 -16.27 0.52
C LEU A 32 8.45 -16.49 0.12
N PHE A 33 7.94 -17.72 0.28
CA PHE A 33 6.53 -18.02 0.03
C PHE A 33 5.61 -17.22 0.95
N ALA A 34 5.92 -17.13 2.25
CA ALA A 34 5.16 -16.33 3.20
C ALA A 34 5.17 -14.84 2.84
N ILE A 35 6.32 -14.29 2.41
CA ILE A 35 6.42 -12.90 1.95
C ILE A 35 5.58 -12.69 0.68
N LEU A 36 5.62 -13.61 -0.29
CA LEU A 36 4.82 -13.53 -1.51
C LEU A 36 3.33 -13.60 -1.22
N VAL A 37 2.90 -14.48 -0.29
CA VAL A 37 1.50 -14.55 0.15
C VAL A 37 1.09 -13.26 0.84
N MET A 38 1.90 -12.72 1.75
CA MET A 38 1.62 -11.44 2.41
C MET A 38 1.57 -10.28 1.41
N ALA A 39 2.47 -10.24 0.43
CA ALA A 39 2.46 -9.25 -0.64
C ALA A 39 1.21 -9.39 -1.54
N GLY A 40 0.81 -10.62 -1.86
CA GLY A 40 -0.41 -10.90 -2.61
C GLY A 40 -1.68 -10.48 -1.86
N VAL A 41 -1.77 -10.78 -0.56
CA VAL A 41 -2.88 -10.36 0.30
C VAL A 41 -2.91 -8.84 0.43
N TYR A 42 -1.75 -8.21 0.66
CA TYR A 42 -1.63 -6.75 0.70
C TYR A 42 -2.10 -6.12 -0.62
N TYR A 43 -1.67 -6.65 -1.76
CA TYR A 43 -2.07 -6.17 -3.07
C TYR A 43 -3.56 -6.37 -3.35
N ALA A 44 -4.13 -7.51 -2.95
CA ALA A 44 -5.56 -7.76 -3.05
C ALA A 44 -6.38 -6.79 -2.19
N LEU A 45 -5.97 -6.57 -0.94
CA LEU A 45 -6.60 -5.58 -0.05
C LEU A 45 -6.45 -4.15 -0.60
N TYR A 46 -5.28 -3.81 -1.14
CA TYR A 46 -5.04 -2.53 -1.79
C TYR A 46 -6.00 -2.32 -2.96
N CYS A 47 -6.13 -3.29 -3.86
CA CYS A 47 -7.08 -3.22 -4.97
C CYS A 47 -8.54 -3.12 -4.52
N CYS A 48 -8.93 -3.81 -3.44
CA CYS A 48 -10.31 -3.81 -2.95
C CYS A 48 -10.69 -2.54 -2.16
N THR A 49 -9.71 -1.84 -1.58
CA THR A 49 -9.98 -0.68 -0.70
C THR A 49 -9.76 0.66 -1.38
N THR A 50 -9.08 0.72 -2.53
CA THR A 50 -8.96 1.95 -3.32
C THR A 50 -10.26 2.27 -4.05
N PRO A 51 -10.91 3.42 -3.76
CA PRO A 51 -12.09 3.85 -4.49
C PRO A 51 -11.70 4.23 -5.92
N THR A 52 -12.16 3.45 -6.90
CA THR A 52 -12.06 3.80 -8.31
C THR A 52 -13.23 4.70 -8.68
N VAL A 53 -12.96 5.97 -8.95
CA VAL A 53 -13.97 6.91 -9.46
C VAL A 53 -14.34 6.52 -10.90
N ASN A 54 -15.59 6.12 -11.12
CA ASN A 54 -16.15 5.82 -12.43
C ASN A 54 -16.87 7.04 -13.02
N ASN A 55 -16.98 7.11 -14.35
CA ASN A 55 -17.68 8.21 -15.04
C ASN A 55 -19.14 8.35 -14.58
N GLU A 56 -19.81 7.22 -14.32
CA GLU A 56 -21.23 7.19 -13.96
C GLU A 56 -21.50 7.84 -12.60
N SER A 57 -20.63 7.63 -11.60
CA SER A 57 -20.77 8.30 -10.31
C SER A 57 -20.42 9.78 -10.39
N VAL A 58 -19.45 10.16 -11.24
CA VAL A 58 -19.13 11.59 -11.44
C VAL A 58 -20.28 12.34 -12.09
N ALA A 59 -20.96 11.73 -13.07
CA ALA A 59 -22.13 12.31 -13.74
C ALA A 59 -23.32 12.57 -12.81
N GLN A 60 -23.38 11.87 -11.66
CA GLN A 60 -24.41 12.06 -10.65
C GLN A 60 -24.11 13.24 -9.70
N LEU A 61 -22.90 13.79 -9.71
CA LEU A 61 -22.52 14.92 -8.85
C LEU A 61 -23.12 16.22 -9.38
N GLN A 62 -23.68 17.03 -8.47
CA GLN A 62 -24.32 18.29 -8.78
C GLN A 62 -23.89 19.38 -7.80
N SER A 63 -23.71 20.60 -8.29
CA SER A 63 -23.39 21.75 -7.44
C SER A 63 -24.40 21.89 -6.29
N GLY A 64 -23.92 22.27 -5.11
CA GLY A 64 -24.72 22.35 -3.89
C GLY A 64 -24.87 21.04 -3.10
N MET A 65 -24.35 19.90 -3.60
CA MET A 65 -24.38 18.65 -2.85
C MET A 65 -23.53 18.72 -1.56
N SER A 66 -23.99 18.03 -0.52
CA SER A 66 -23.25 17.91 0.73
C SER A 66 -22.14 16.85 0.62
N PRO A 67 -21.09 16.93 1.44
CA PRO A 67 -19.94 16.02 1.34
C PRO A 67 -20.34 14.57 1.64
N ASN A 68 -21.31 14.36 2.53
CA ASN A 68 -21.85 13.03 2.84
C ASN A 68 -22.52 12.40 1.62
N LYS A 69 -23.30 13.18 0.85
CA LYS A 69 -23.97 12.68 -0.35
C LYS A 69 -22.94 12.32 -1.43
N ILE A 70 -21.89 13.13 -1.57
CA ILE A 70 -20.78 12.85 -2.48
C ILE A 70 -20.05 11.57 -2.08
N GLN A 71 -19.74 11.38 -0.80
CA GLN A 71 -19.10 10.14 -0.33
C GLN A 71 -19.94 8.89 -0.57
N MET A 72 -21.27 8.99 -0.55
CA MET A 72 -22.13 7.86 -0.90
C MET A 72 -22.09 7.53 -2.40
N ILE A 73 -21.78 8.49 -3.27
CA ILE A 73 -21.78 8.34 -4.72
C ILE A 73 -20.41 7.89 -5.24
N VAL A 74 -19.33 8.57 -4.83
CA VAL A 74 -17.96 8.32 -5.32
C VAL A 74 -17.03 7.69 -4.27
N GLY A 75 -17.48 7.51 -3.03
CA GLY A 75 -16.65 7.00 -1.94
C GLY A 75 -15.86 8.09 -1.20
N ALA A 76 -15.06 7.65 -0.23
CA ALA A 76 -14.17 8.53 0.52
C ALA A 76 -13.02 9.02 -0.38
N PRO A 77 -12.58 10.28 -0.24
CA PRO A 77 -11.42 10.77 -0.98
C PRO A 77 -10.12 10.20 -0.43
N ASN A 78 -9.10 10.13 -1.27
CA ASN A 78 -7.77 9.62 -0.91
C ASN A 78 -6.98 10.67 -0.12
N ALA A 79 -7.21 11.95 -0.44
CA ALA A 79 -6.62 13.07 0.28
C ALA A 79 -7.60 14.24 0.39
N ARG A 80 -7.41 15.06 1.43
CA ARG A 80 -8.17 16.28 1.68
C ARG A 80 -7.21 17.41 2.01
N GLN A 81 -7.45 18.58 1.43
CA GLN A 81 -6.68 19.79 1.69
C GLN A 81 -7.61 20.96 1.96
N VAL A 82 -7.29 21.77 2.95
CA VAL A 82 -8.01 23.01 3.25
C VAL A 82 -7.17 24.16 2.68
N ILE A 83 -7.76 24.93 1.78
CA ILE A 83 -7.13 26.08 1.14
C ILE A 83 -7.67 27.35 1.79
N ASP A 84 -6.78 28.14 2.40
CA ASP A 84 -7.03 29.47 2.96
C ASP A 84 -8.22 29.54 3.95
N GLY A 85 -8.59 28.42 4.56
CA GLY A 85 -9.72 28.31 5.49
C GLY A 85 -11.11 28.49 4.86
N GLN A 86 -11.20 28.70 3.54
CA GLN A 86 -12.46 28.97 2.84
C GLN A 86 -12.91 27.83 1.93
N GLN A 87 -11.97 27.07 1.38
CA GLN A 87 -12.27 25.98 0.45
C GLN A 87 -11.68 24.67 0.96
N ILE A 88 -12.40 23.58 0.70
CA ILE A 88 -11.92 22.23 0.97
C ILE A 88 -11.80 21.54 -0.37
N TRP A 89 -10.64 20.96 -0.65
CA TRP A 89 -10.39 20.19 -1.86
C TRP A 89 -10.27 18.72 -1.49
N TRP A 90 -10.99 17.88 -2.21
CA TRP A 90 -10.90 16.43 -2.11
C TRP A 90 -10.31 15.87 -3.38
N PHE A 91 -9.36 14.94 -3.22
CA PHE A 91 -8.65 14.33 -4.32
C PHE A 91 -8.87 12.82 -4.35
N TYR A 92 -9.12 12.30 -5.55
CA TYR A 92 -9.37 10.90 -5.80
C TYR A 92 -8.39 10.34 -6.83
N ASP A 93 -7.09 10.54 -6.59
CA ASP A 93 -6.02 9.96 -7.39
C ASP A 93 -5.50 8.67 -6.74
N ARG A 94 -5.38 7.61 -7.53
CA ARG A 94 -4.87 6.32 -7.08
C ARG A 94 -3.39 6.37 -6.70
N ASP A 95 -2.61 7.20 -7.38
CA ASP A 95 -1.15 7.05 -7.34
C ASP A 95 -0.40 8.24 -6.69
N GLN A 96 -0.93 9.48 -6.70
CA GLN A 96 -0.08 10.66 -6.42
C GLN A 96 -0.69 11.85 -5.67
N ALA A 97 -1.88 11.76 -5.09
CA ALA A 97 -2.51 12.93 -4.45
C ALA A 97 -1.68 13.58 -3.31
N GLN A 98 -0.81 12.82 -2.64
CA GLN A 98 0.02 13.32 -1.52
C GLN A 98 1.40 13.84 -1.95
N LEU A 99 1.86 13.52 -3.16
CA LEU A 99 3.21 13.86 -3.65
C LEU A 99 3.21 15.06 -4.61
N ALA A 100 2.04 15.46 -5.10
CA ALA A 100 1.88 16.55 -6.05
C ALA A 100 2.00 17.91 -5.35
N THR A 101 2.92 18.77 -5.82
CA THR A 101 3.02 20.17 -5.40
C THR A 101 1.73 20.95 -5.70
N GLU A 102 1.02 20.55 -6.77
CA GLU A 102 -0.31 21.04 -7.16
C GLU A 102 -1.22 19.85 -7.49
N PRO A 103 -1.95 19.30 -6.49
CA PRO A 103 -2.69 18.04 -6.65
C PRO A 103 -3.85 18.12 -7.66
N ARG A 104 -4.29 19.33 -8.02
CA ARG A 104 -5.42 19.61 -8.93
C ARG A 104 -5.19 19.22 -10.40
N ASP A 105 -3.94 19.05 -10.80
CA ASP A 105 -3.59 18.76 -12.20
C ASP A 105 -3.23 17.30 -12.45
N ILE A 106 -3.03 16.53 -11.36
CA ILE A 106 -2.63 15.13 -11.44
C ILE A 106 -3.81 14.22 -11.05
N ALA A 107 -4.74 14.69 -10.21
CA ALA A 107 -5.83 13.86 -9.72
C ALA A 107 -6.91 13.56 -10.77
N ASN A 108 -7.30 12.28 -10.87
CA ASN A 108 -8.39 11.82 -11.75
C ASN A 108 -9.71 12.57 -11.47
N LEU A 109 -10.05 12.79 -10.19
CA LEU A 109 -11.15 13.65 -9.78
C LEU A 109 -10.69 14.58 -8.65
N THR A 110 -10.94 15.88 -8.82
CA THR A 110 -10.87 16.88 -7.77
C THR A 110 -12.25 17.47 -7.51
N ILE A 111 -12.65 17.50 -6.24
CA ILE A 111 -13.92 18.08 -5.79
C ILE A 111 -13.60 19.27 -4.90
N THR A 112 -14.18 20.43 -5.22
CA THR A 112 -14.00 21.67 -4.47
C THR A 112 -15.27 22.00 -3.71
N PHE A 113 -15.15 22.22 -2.41
CA PHE A 113 -16.24 22.68 -1.56
C PHE A 113 -16.10 24.16 -1.24
N ASP A 114 -17.24 24.84 -1.12
CA ASP A 114 -17.31 26.20 -0.61
C ASP A 114 -17.21 26.26 0.93
N HIS A 115 -17.27 27.48 1.46
CA HIS A 115 -17.26 27.77 2.90
C HIS A 115 -18.48 27.21 3.66
N GLN A 116 -19.56 26.86 2.95
CA GLN A 116 -20.75 26.20 3.50
C GLN A 116 -20.67 24.68 3.40
N ASN A 117 -19.50 24.16 3.01
CA ASN A 117 -19.22 22.75 2.81
C ASN A 117 -20.15 22.13 1.75
N LYS A 118 -20.48 22.87 0.69
CA LYS A 118 -21.27 22.43 -0.46
C LYS A 118 -20.38 22.29 -1.68
N LEU A 119 -20.75 21.37 -2.58
CA LEU A 119 -20.06 21.20 -3.85
C LEU A 119 -20.09 22.49 -4.65
N LEU A 120 -18.94 23.14 -4.79
CA LEU A 120 -18.78 24.35 -5.58
C LEU A 120 -18.42 24.00 -7.02
N ASP A 121 -17.37 23.19 -7.18
CA ASP A 121 -16.77 22.89 -8.48
C ASP A 121 -16.20 21.47 -8.48
N LEU A 122 -16.15 20.85 -9.66
CA LEU A 122 -15.55 19.53 -9.86
C LEU A 122 -14.72 19.51 -11.15
N LYS A 123 -13.54 18.89 -11.07
CA LYS A 123 -12.63 18.71 -12.20
C LYS A 123 -12.35 17.22 -12.33
N TYR A 124 -12.85 16.62 -13.40
CA TYR A 124 -12.64 15.22 -13.73
C TYR A 124 -11.78 15.11 -14.98
N MET A 125 -10.64 14.44 -14.87
CA MET A 125 -9.75 14.14 -15.99
C MET A 125 -9.74 12.63 -16.21
N GLN A 126 -10.33 12.18 -17.32
CA GLN A 126 -10.25 10.80 -17.75
C GLN A 126 -8.82 10.54 -18.24
N ARG A 127 -8.06 9.70 -17.50
CA ARG A 127 -6.82 9.10 -18.00
C ARG A 127 -7.13 7.79 -18.71
#